data_AF-A0A416ELG2-F1
#
_entry.id   AF-A0A416ELG2-F1
#
_cell.length_a   1.000
_cell.length_b   1.000
_cell.length_c   1.000
_cell.angle_alpha   90.00
_cell.angle_beta   90.00
_cell.angle_gamma   90.00
#
_symmetry.space_group_name_H-M   'P 1'
#
loop_
_entity.id
_entity.type
_entity.pdbx_description
1 polymer ?
#
loop_
_entity_poly.entity_id
_entity_poly.type
_entity_poly.pdbx_seq_one_letter_code
_entity_poly.pdbx_strand_id
1 'polypeptide(L)'
;MEYIRSMDFDELPEVKNLAAMGWDGAALDLNDEGTSILTLGPEAADILAGIGFSLNYVNEESDAMMLLGTDNDMTADWENGVFYDNFRGVWGGIDGNLVYMELSFEGDGYNLYSVPVLLNGEEYNLQTAYDFGTEQWSVLGARQGMDESGMSDKDLRLLQEGDEITTLWYLASASGDDDFEPYTAATITVTADTAFGEMPLPDGSYSMVFEMRDAMDNYAYSDAVTFDCAGGEIITTVYED
;
A
#
# COMPACT_ATOMS: atom_id res chain seq x y z
N MET A 1 22.80 -36.74 11.11
CA MET A 1 21.50 -37.41 10.91
C MET A 1 20.92 -38.03 12.20
N GLU A 2 21.57 -37.93 13.37
CA GLU A 2 21.01 -38.46 14.63
C GLU A 2 19.87 -37.56 15.17
N TYR A 3 20.00 -36.23 15.00
CA TYR A 3 18.99 -35.23 15.39
C TYR A 3 17.63 -35.43 14.69
N ILE A 4 17.62 -35.64 13.37
CA ILE A 4 16.37 -35.85 12.61
C ILE A 4 15.71 -37.18 13.02
N ARG A 5 16.50 -38.22 13.32
CA ARG A 5 15.98 -39.53 13.77
C ARG A 5 15.42 -39.53 15.19
N SER A 6 15.79 -38.55 16.03
CA SER A 6 15.21 -38.37 17.36
C SER A 6 13.91 -37.57 17.36
N MET A 7 13.54 -36.97 16.23
CA MET A 7 12.23 -36.36 16.05
C MET A 7 11.29 -37.45 15.55
N ASP A 8 10.39 -37.90 16.41
CA ASP A 8 9.45 -39.03 16.22
C ASP A 8 8.34 -38.64 15.23
N PHE A 9 8.71 -38.33 13.98
CA PHE A 9 7.77 -37.97 12.91
C PHE A 9 7.43 -39.20 12.08
N ASP A 10 6.19 -39.69 12.22
CA ASP A 10 5.63 -40.72 11.34
C ASP A 10 5.26 -40.13 9.96
N GLU A 11 4.88 -38.85 9.91
CA GLU A 11 4.65 -38.05 8.70
C GLU A 11 5.09 -36.59 8.94
N LEU A 12 5.48 -35.88 7.87
CA LEU A 12 5.76 -34.44 7.96
C LEU A 12 4.43 -33.69 8.16
N PRO A 13 4.35 -32.74 9.11
CA PRO A 13 3.16 -31.92 9.26
C PRO A 13 2.91 -31.13 7.98
N GLU A 14 1.65 -31.14 7.51
CA GLU A 14 1.21 -30.27 6.42
C GLU A 14 1.16 -28.83 6.95
N VAL A 15 1.98 -27.96 6.39
CA VAL A 15 1.99 -26.54 6.73
C VAL A 15 0.86 -25.90 5.94
N LYS A 16 -0.25 -25.55 6.60
CA LYS A 16 -1.26 -24.69 6.00
C LYS A 16 -0.60 -23.34 5.67
N ASN A 17 -0.81 -22.86 4.45
CA ASN A 17 -0.34 -21.57 3.97
C ASN A 17 -1.46 -20.87 3.21
N LEU A 18 -1.24 -19.62 2.81
CA LEU A 18 -2.30 -18.79 2.21
C LEU A 18 -2.89 -19.42 0.95
N ALA A 19 -2.06 -20.05 0.11
CA ALA A 19 -2.48 -20.71 -1.12
C ALA A 19 -3.47 -21.86 -0.88
N ALA A 20 -3.48 -22.48 0.30
CA ALA A 20 -4.41 -23.55 0.67
C ALA A 20 -5.75 -23.03 1.22
N MET A 21 -5.86 -21.74 1.54
CA MET A 21 -7.05 -21.17 2.19
C MET A 21 -8.17 -20.82 1.22
N GLY A 22 -7.85 -20.56 -0.05
CA GLY A 22 -8.83 -20.11 -1.04
C GLY A 22 -9.38 -18.71 -0.74
N TRP A 23 -8.56 -17.83 -0.15
CA TRP A 23 -8.90 -16.44 0.15
C TRP A 23 -8.66 -15.47 -1.01
N ASP A 24 -8.09 -15.95 -2.12
CA ASP A 24 -7.95 -15.14 -3.33
C ASP A 24 -9.33 -14.98 -3.99
N GLY A 25 -9.73 -13.73 -4.27
CA GLY A 25 -11.11 -13.36 -4.60
C GLY A 25 -12.06 -13.46 -3.40
N ALA A 26 -11.58 -13.22 -2.18
CA ALA A 26 -12.47 -13.20 -1.02
C ALA A 26 -13.46 -12.01 -1.11
N ALA A 27 -14.75 -12.32 -1.07
CA ALA A 27 -15.82 -11.32 -1.11
C ALA A 27 -15.77 -10.37 0.09
N LEU A 28 -16.25 -9.15 -0.14
CA LEU A 28 -16.37 -8.12 0.87
C LEU A 28 -17.84 -7.88 1.25
N ASP A 29 -18.11 -7.72 2.54
CA ASP A 29 -19.39 -7.23 3.04
C ASP A 29 -19.36 -5.70 3.17
N LEU A 30 -20.53 -5.05 3.16
CA LEU A 30 -20.67 -3.62 3.44
C LEU A 30 -21.61 -3.39 4.62
N ASN A 31 -21.16 -2.64 5.63
CA ASN A 31 -22.00 -2.31 6.78
C ASN A 31 -22.88 -1.08 6.55
N ASP A 32 -23.78 -0.80 7.51
CA ASP A 32 -24.70 0.35 7.46
C ASP A 32 -24.00 1.73 7.46
N GLU A 33 -22.72 1.79 7.84
CA GLU A 33 -21.90 3.01 7.86
C GLU A 33 -21.11 3.21 6.55
N GLY A 34 -21.18 2.25 5.62
CA GLY A 34 -20.44 2.30 4.36
C GLY A 34 -18.99 1.83 4.48
N THR A 35 -18.64 1.08 5.52
CA THR A 35 -17.32 0.44 5.66
C THR A 35 -17.37 -0.97 5.08
N SER A 36 -16.44 -1.28 4.21
CA SER A 36 -16.19 -2.62 3.67
C SER A 36 -15.51 -3.52 4.70
N ILE A 37 -15.86 -4.80 4.66
CA ILE A 37 -15.44 -5.79 5.65
C ILE A 37 -14.93 -7.04 4.94
N LEU A 38 -13.69 -7.41 5.21
CA LEU A 38 -13.12 -8.70 4.84
C LEU A 38 -13.17 -9.65 6.04
N THR A 39 -13.85 -10.79 5.89
CA THR A 39 -13.94 -11.82 6.94
C THR A 39 -13.21 -13.10 6.51
N LEU A 40 -12.05 -13.35 7.13
CA LEU A 40 -11.22 -14.55 6.88
C LEU A 40 -11.38 -15.61 7.97
N GLY A 41 -11.78 -15.19 9.17
CA GLY A 41 -11.94 -16.06 10.34
C GLY A 41 -10.66 -16.17 11.19
N PRO A 42 -10.75 -16.78 12.38
CA PRO A 42 -9.68 -16.77 13.39
C PRO A 42 -8.38 -17.46 12.95
N GLU A 43 -8.41 -18.28 11.89
CA GLU A 43 -7.20 -18.87 11.30
C GLU A 43 -6.27 -17.83 10.65
N ALA A 44 -6.76 -16.61 10.37
CA ALA A 44 -5.97 -15.53 9.77
C ALA A 44 -4.67 -15.24 10.54
N ALA A 45 -4.72 -15.22 11.87
CA ALA A 45 -3.55 -14.94 12.71
C ALA A 45 -2.45 -16.02 12.62
N ASP A 46 -2.81 -17.25 12.26
CA ASP A 46 -1.84 -18.35 12.10
C ASP A 46 -1.29 -18.45 10.66
N ILE A 47 -2.01 -17.87 9.68
CA ILE A 47 -1.67 -17.98 8.25
C ILE A 47 -0.95 -16.73 7.74
N LEU A 48 -1.42 -15.54 8.09
CA LEU A 48 -0.92 -14.30 7.55
C LEU A 48 0.33 -13.82 8.28
N ALA A 49 1.31 -13.35 7.50
CA ALA A 49 2.45 -12.57 7.98
C ALA A 49 2.16 -11.06 7.96
N GLY A 50 1.16 -10.63 7.19
CA GLY A 50 0.69 -9.24 7.14
C GLY A 50 -0.54 -9.11 6.25
N ILE A 51 -1.24 -7.99 6.42
CA ILE A 51 -2.35 -7.59 5.58
C ILE A 51 -2.29 -6.07 5.37
N GLY A 52 -2.42 -5.66 4.12
CA GLY A 52 -2.47 -4.26 3.70
C GLY A 52 -3.57 -4.07 2.66
N PHE A 53 -3.47 -3.00 1.90
CA PHE A 53 -4.29 -2.79 0.72
C PHE A 53 -3.51 -2.04 -0.34
N SER A 54 -3.90 -2.23 -1.60
CA SER A 54 -3.57 -1.30 -2.69
C SER A 54 -4.75 -0.39 -2.97
N LEU A 55 -4.44 0.85 -3.39
CA LEU A 55 -5.42 1.86 -3.75
C LEU A 55 -5.14 2.39 -5.17
N ASN A 56 -6.20 2.49 -5.96
CA ASN A 56 -6.18 3.04 -7.31
C ASN A 56 -7.20 4.16 -7.43
N TYR A 57 -6.88 5.20 -8.19
CA TYR A 57 -7.88 6.08 -8.78
C TYR A 57 -8.33 5.49 -10.12
N VAL A 58 -9.64 5.47 -10.38
CA VAL A 58 -10.24 4.88 -11.59
C VAL A 58 -11.11 5.89 -12.30
N ASN A 59 -10.90 6.05 -13.60
CA ASN A 59 -11.76 6.82 -14.48
C ASN A 59 -12.15 5.97 -15.68
N GLU A 60 -13.35 5.39 -15.59
CA GLU A 60 -13.92 4.55 -16.66
C GLU A 60 -14.22 5.35 -17.95
N GLU A 61 -14.57 6.64 -17.85
CA GLU A 61 -14.89 7.46 -19.02
C GLU A 61 -13.68 7.66 -19.94
N SER A 62 -12.50 7.84 -19.32
CA SER A 62 -11.23 7.98 -20.04
C SER A 62 -10.45 6.66 -20.17
N ASP A 63 -10.99 5.55 -19.65
CA ASP A 63 -10.31 4.25 -19.56
C ASP A 63 -8.91 4.36 -18.92
N ALA A 64 -8.83 5.06 -17.78
CA ALA A 64 -7.57 5.34 -17.10
C ALA A 64 -7.62 4.88 -15.65
N MET A 65 -6.56 4.22 -15.20
CA MET A 65 -6.32 3.85 -13.82
C MET A 65 -4.99 4.44 -13.37
N MET A 66 -4.94 4.93 -12.13
CA MET A 66 -3.72 5.43 -11.50
C MET A 66 -3.49 4.70 -10.19
N LEU A 67 -2.37 4.00 -10.09
CA LEU A 67 -1.95 3.36 -8.85
C LEU A 67 -1.44 4.41 -7.88
N LEU A 68 -2.08 4.51 -6.72
CA LEU A 68 -1.65 5.38 -5.62
C LEU A 68 -0.65 4.67 -4.70
N GLY A 69 -0.69 3.33 -4.70
CA GLY A 69 0.27 2.47 -4.04
C GLY A 69 -0.36 1.65 -2.92
N THR A 70 0.39 1.40 -1.84
CA THR A 70 0.00 0.46 -0.77
C THR A 70 0.11 1.07 0.61
N ASP A 71 -0.79 0.67 1.49
CA ASP A 71 -0.81 1.06 2.89
C ASP A 71 -1.50 -0.03 3.75
N ASN A 72 -1.52 0.15 5.06
CA ASN A 72 -2.19 -0.74 6.01
C ASN A 72 -3.02 0.03 7.05
N ASP A 73 -3.35 1.31 6.80
CA ASP A 73 -4.28 2.08 7.63
C ASP A 73 -5.70 1.48 7.54
N MET A 74 -5.97 0.51 8.40
CA MET A 74 -7.21 -0.25 8.48
C MET A 74 -7.51 -0.63 9.93
N THR A 75 -8.76 -0.99 10.22
CA THR A 75 -9.11 -1.58 11.52
C THR A 75 -9.03 -3.11 11.41
N ALA A 76 -8.23 -3.74 12.28
CA ALA A 76 -8.01 -5.18 12.25
C ALA A 76 -8.42 -5.85 13.58
N ASP A 77 -9.35 -6.80 13.50
CA ASP A 77 -9.64 -7.77 14.56
C ASP A 77 -8.96 -9.09 14.23
N TRP A 78 -7.71 -9.22 14.67
CA TRP A 78 -6.90 -10.43 14.47
C TRP A 78 -7.43 -11.66 15.24
N GLU A 79 -8.19 -11.46 16.33
CA GLU A 79 -8.74 -12.58 17.10
C GLU A 79 -9.82 -13.31 16.29
N ASN A 80 -10.65 -12.56 15.58
CA ASN A 80 -11.73 -13.11 14.76
C ASN A 80 -11.41 -13.16 13.26
N GLY A 81 -10.29 -12.57 12.82
CA GLY A 81 -9.88 -12.45 11.42
C GLY A 81 -10.86 -11.61 10.61
N VAL A 82 -11.21 -10.45 11.13
CA VAL A 82 -12.12 -9.49 10.49
C VAL A 82 -11.39 -8.17 10.29
N PHE A 83 -11.37 -7.66 9.07
CA PHE A 83 -10.64 -6.47 8.67
C PHE A 83 -11.60 -5.48 8.03
N TYR A 84 -11.44 -4.21 8.37
CA TYR A 84 -12.31 -3.12 7.93
C TYR A 84 -11.46 -2.04 7.29
N ASP A 85 -11.89 -1.51 6.15
CA ASP A 85 -11.21 -0.34 5.60
C ASP A 85 -11.29 0.85 6.56
N ASN A 86 -10.36 1.80 6.40
CA ASN A 86 -10.40 3.10 7.06
C ASN A 86 -10.30 4.21 6.00
N PHE A 87 -11.00 4.06 4.87
CA PHE A 87 -10.89 5.02 3.78
C PHE A 87 -11.54 6.36 4.16
N ARG A 88 -10.71 7.40 4.29
CA ARG A 88 -11.10 8.76 4.74
C ARG A 88 -11.09 9.81 3.62
N GLY A 89 -10.83 9.41 2.38
CA GLY A 89 -10.67 10.34 1.25
C GLY A 89 -9.39 11.19 1.33
N VAL A 90 -8.33 10.65 1.95
CA VAL A 90 -7.01 11.29 2.04
C VAL A 90 -5.94 10.30 1.60
N TRP A 91 -4.81 10.84 1.10
CA TRP A 91 -3.66 10.04 0.71
C TRP A 91 -2.35 10.82 0.93
N GLY A 92 -1.21 10.14 0.84
CA GLY A 92 0.10 10.76 0.99
C GLY A 92 0.41 11.78 -0.11
N GLY A 93 1.01 12.89 0.32
CA GLY A 93 1.50 13.94 -0.56
C GLY A 93 2.71 14.66 0.02
N ILE A 94 3.42 15.38 -0.84
CA ILE A 94 4.54 16.23 -0.47
C ILE A 94 4.27 17.68 -0.93
N ASP A 95 4.31 18.62 0.01
CA ASP A 95 3.95 20.02 -0.20
C ASP A 95 2.63 20.22 -0.98
N GLY A 96 1.63 19.39 -0.66
CA GLY A 96 0.30 19.42 -1.28
C GLY A 96 0.21 18.79 -2.67
N ASN A 97 1.23 18.04 -3.10
CA ASN A 97 1.23 17.29 -4.35
C ASN A 97 1.10 15.80 -4.06
N LEU A 98 0.09 15.18 -4.66
CA LEU A 98 -0.20 13.75 -4.53
C LEU A 98 0.96 12.91 -5.05
N VAL A 99 1.31 11.87 -4.30
CA VAL A 99 2.38 10.94 -4.68
C VAL A 99 1.86 9.50 -4.74
N TYR A 100 2.55 8.67 -5.53
CA TYR A 100 2.57 7.24 -5.28
C TYR A 100 3.37 6.96 -4.00
N MET A 101 2.90 6.04 -3.15
CA MET A 101 3.66 5.58 -1.99
C MET A 101 3.43 4.09 -1.73
N GLU A 102 4.48 3.37 -1.38
CA GLU A 102 4.40 1.93 -1.11
C GLU A 102 4.87 1.64 0.32
N LEU A 103 4.06 0.89 1.06
CA LEU A 103 4.41 0.40 2.38
C LEU A 103 5.61 -0.56 2.29
N SER A 104 6.78 -0.06 2.67
CA SER A 104 8.05 -0.79 2.59
C SER A 104 8.40 -1.52 3.89
N PHE A 105 7.81 -1.08 5.00
CA PHE A 105 7.96 -1.71 6.32
C PHE A 105 6.76 -1.37 7.19
N GLU A 106 6.22 -2.41 7.82
CA GLU A 106 5.19 -2.35 8.85
C GLU A 106 5.81 -2.75 10.19
N GLY A 107 5.54 -1.97 11.24
CA GLY A 107 5.94 -2.33 12.59
C GLY A 107 5.08 -1.65 13.65
N ASP A 108 5.14 -2.16 14.89
CA ASP A 108 4.23 -1.77 15.98
C ASP A 108 4.23 -0.29 16.37
N GLY A 109 5.25 0.48 15.98
CA GLY A 109 5.40 1.89 16.37
C GLY A 109 5.48 2.87 15.20
N TYR A 110 5.77 2.38 14.00
CA TYR A 110 5.88 3.22 12.81
C TYR A 110 5.83 2.36 11.54
N ASN A 111 5.38 3.00 10.46
CA ASN A 111 5.52 2.49 9.10
C ASN A 111 6.62 3.25 8.35
N LEU A 112 7.24 2.58 7.37
CA LEU A 112 8.08 3.24 6.38
C LEU A 112 7.49 3.08 4.99
N TYR A 113 7.55 4.14 4.21
CA TYR A 113 7.09 4.15 2.84
C TYR A 113 8.20 4.56 1.88
N SER A 114 8.20 3.91 0.73
CA SER A 114 9.04 4.25 -0.42
C SER A 114 8.22 5.05 -1.42
N VAL A 115 8.73 6.22 -1.79
CA VAL A 115 8.06 7.18 -2.69
C VAL A 115 8.99 7.49 -3.87
N PRO A 116 8.78 6.86 -5.05
CA PRO A 116 9.55 7.13 -6.26
C PRO A 116 9.38 8.57 -6.74
N VAL A 117 10.50 9.24 -6.99
CA VAL A 117 10.59 10.62 -7.47
C VAL A 117 11.76 10.81 -8.42
N LEU A 118 11.76 11.91 -9.18
CA LEU A 118 13.00 12.46 -9.71
C LEU A 118 13.51 13.56 -8.78
N LEU A 119 14.66 13.32 -8.16
CA LEU A 119 15.37 14.30 -7.33
C LEU A 119 16.46 14.96 -8.17
N ASN A 120 16.28 16.25 -8.47
CA ASN A 120 17.14 17.01 -9.40
C ASN A 120 17.27 16.34 -10.79
N GLY A 121 16.21 15.64 -11.23
CA GLY A 121 16.17 14.94 -12.51
C GLY A 121 16.75 13.51 -12.50
N GLU A 122 17.23 13.02 -11.35
CA GLU A 122 17.71 11.65 -11.17
C GLU A 122 16.70 10.80 -10.40
N GLU A 123 16.59 9.51 -10.72
CA GLU A 123 15.66 8.61 -10.03
C GLU A 123 16.11 8.31 -8.60
N TYR A 124 15.20 8.56 -7.65
CA TYR A 124 15.36 8.26 -6.23
C TYR A 124 14.04 7.76 -5.66
N ASN A 125 14.11 7.04 -4.55
CA ASN A 125 12.98 6.81 -3.66
C ASN A 125 13.15 7.68 -2.42
N LEU A 126 12.21 8.58 -2.15
CA LEU A 126 12.11 9.20 -0.83
C LEU A 126 11.68 8.13 0.17
N GLN A 127 12.36 8.08 1.30
CA GLN A 127 11.98 7.27 2.45
C GLN A 127 11.20 8.16 3.41
N THR A 128 9.92 7.85 3.59
CA THR A 128 9.06 8.56 4.54
C THR A 128 8.66 7.62 5.67
N ALA A 129 8.36 8.19 6.82
CA ALA A 129 7.91 7.43 7.98
C ALA A 129 6.66 8.08 8.57
N TYR A 130 5.73 7.23 9.02
CA TYR A 130 4.63 7.64 9.88
C TYR A 130 4.82 7.01 11.26
N ASP A 131 4.98 7.85 12.28
CA ASP A 131 5.19 7.42 13.67
C ASP A 131 3.84 7.41 14.41
N PHE A 132 3.44 6.25 14.90
CA PHE A 132 2.13 6.06 15.55
C PHE A 132 2.04 6.72 16.94
N GLY A 133 3.18 6.89 17.62
CA GLY A 133 3.22 7.50 18.95
C GLY A 133 3.07 9.02 18.92
N THR A 134 3.50 9.65 17.83
CA THR A 134 3.44 11.10 17.61
C THR A 134 2.41 11.52 16.57
N GLU A 135 1.82 10.56 15.85
CA GLU A 135 0.87 10.74 14.75
C GLU A 135 1.41 11.71 13.68
N GLN A 136 2.69 11.57 13.34
CA GLN A 136 3.41 12.49 12.47
C GLN A 136 4.16 11.79 11.35
N TRP A 137 4.10 12.44 10.19
CA TRP A 137 4.88 12.11 9.00
C TRP A 137 6.25 12.77 9.04
N SER A 138 7.26 12.09 8.50
CA SER A 138 8.60 12.66 8.31
C SER A 138 9.24 12.15 7.02
N VAL A 139 10.00 13.01 6.35
CA VAL A 139 10.90 12.60 5.26
C VAL A 139 12.27 12.30 5.87
N LEU A 140 12.70 11.04 5.76
CA LEU A 140 13.99 10.59 6.30
C LEU A 140 15.16 10.91 5.37
N GLY A 141 14.89 10.96 4.06
CA GLY A 141 15.86 11.22 3.01
C GLY A 141 15.47 10.52 1.71
N ALA A 142 16.41 10.43 0.78
CA ALA A 142 16.25 9.81 -0.52
C ALA A 142 17.35 8.77 -0.75
N ARG A 143 17.02 7.66 -1.42
CA ARG A 143 17.96 6.60 -1.77
C ARG A 143 17.80 6.23 -3.23
N GLN A 144 18.89 6.00 -3.94
CA GLN A 144 18.82 5.46 -5.29
C GLN A 144 18.41 3.99 -5.27
N GLY A 145 17.76 3.53 -6.33
CA GLY A 145 17.38 2.14 -6.51
C GLY A 145 18.60 1.19 -6.60
N MET A 146 18.36 -0.01 -7.11
CA MET A 146 19.47 -0.91 -7.44
C MET A 146 20.20 -0.38 -8.66
N ASP A 147 21.52 -0.27 -8.58
CA ASP A 147 22.34 0.04 -9.76
C ASP A 147 22.35 -1.14 -10.75
N GLU A 148 22.95 -0.96 -11.94
CA GLU A 148 23.06 -2.01 -12.97
C GLU A 148 23.76 -3.29 -12.48
N SER A 149 24.44 -3.25 -11.33
CA SER A 149 25.09 -4.41 -10.70
C SER A 149 24.20 -5.14 -9.69
N GLY A 150 22.97 -4.65 -9.47
CA GLY A 150 22.02 -5.18 -8.50
C GLY A 150 22.34 -4.78 -7.06
N MET A 151 23.24 -3.83 -6.85
CA MET A 151 23.54 -3.31 -5.51
C MET A 151 22.60 -2.16 -5.20
N SER A 152 21.85 -2.29 -4.10
CA SER A 152 21.13 -1.14 -3.53
C SER A 152 22.15 -0.15 -2.99
N ASP A 153 21.97 1.13 -3.34
CA ASP A 153 22.72 2.20 -2.71
C ASP A 153 22.54 2.13 -1.19
N LYS A 154 23.64 2.21 -0.45
CA LYS A 154 23.61 2.13 1.02
C LYS A 154 23.40 3.49 1.66
N ASP A 155 23.64 4.56 0.92
CA ASP A 155 23.63 5.91 1.45
C ASP A 155 22.23 6.52 1.36
N LEU A 156 21.73 7.02 2.50
CA LEU A 156 20.51 7.82 2.55
C LEU A 156 20.91 9.29 2.42
N ARG A 157 20.57 9.91 1.30
CA ARG A 157 20.83 11.33 1.03
C ARG A 157 19.74 12.18 1.69
N LEU A 158 20.12 13.10 2.57
CA LEU A 158 19.17 14.10 3.09
C LEU A 158 18.80 15.10 2.00
N LEU A 159 17.54 15.54 2.00
CA LEU A 159 17.08 16.65 1.15
C LEU A 159 17.74 17.96 1.59
N GLN A 160 18.01 18.84 0.62
CA GLN A 160 18.59 20.16 0.85
C GLN A 160 17.67 21.23 0.26
N GLU A 161 17.58 22.40 0.92
CA GLU A 161 16.85 23.54 0.35
C GLU A 161 17.38 23.87 -1.05
N GLY A 162 16.46 24.01 -2.01
CA GLY A 162 16.77 24.22 -3.41
C GLY A 162 16.85 22.94 -4.26
N ASP A 163 16.82 21.74 -3.66
CA ASP A 163 16.59 20.50 -4.42
C ASP A 163 15.24 20.56 -5.13
N GLU A 164 15.16 20.02 -6.35
CA GLU A 164 13.89 19.84 -7.07
C GLU A 164 13.39 18.41 -6.91
N ILE A 165 12.16 18.23 -6.46
CA ILE A 165 11.48 16.93 -6.38
C ILE A 165 10.38 16.92 -7.42
N THR A 166 10.44 15.96 -8.36
CA THR A 166 9.35 15.69 -9.30
C THR A 166 8.64 14.40 -8.93
N THR A 167 7.35 14.48 -8.66
CA THR A 167 6.52 13.33 -8.30
C THR A 167 6.21 12.46 -9.51
N LEU A 168 6.06 11.15 -9.28
CA LEU A 168 5.70 10.18 -10.30
C LEU A 168 4.31 9.63 -10.02
N TRP A 169 3.52 9.49 -11.09
CA TRP A 169 2.26 8.75 -11.09
C TRP A 169 2.40 7.51 -11.95
N TYR A 170 1.74 6.43 -11.55
CA TYR A 170 1.79 5.15 -12.25
C TYR A 170 0.43 4.92 -12.90
N LEU A 171 0.38 4.90 -14.23
CA LEU A 171 -0.86 4.87 -15.01
C LEU A 171 -0.98 3.61 -15.87
N ALA A 172 -2.18 3.05 -15.95
CA ALA A 172 -2.56 1.96 -16.83
C ALA A 172 -3.97 2.22 -17.40
N SER A 173 -4.41 1.40 -18.35
CA SER A 173 -5.82 1.39 -18.76
C SER A 173 -6.70 0.74 -17.68
N ALA A 174 -7.94 1.19 -17.53
CA ALA A 174 -8.85 0.63 -16.54
C ALA A 174 -9.47 -0.71 -17.00
N SER A 175 -9.58 -0.90 -18.32
CA SER A 175 -10.21 -2.06 -18.94
C SER A 175 -9.24 -3.11 -19.50
N GLY A 176 -7.94 -2.83 -19.48
CA GLY A 176 -6.88 -3.69 -20.00
C GLY A 176 -6.04 -4.36 -18.91
N ASP A 177 -5.18 -5.29 -19.35
CA ASP A 177 -4.19 -5.97 -18.51
C ASP A 177 -2.79 -5.35 -18.72
N ASP A 178 -2.71 -4.04 -19.03
CA ASP A 178 -1.44 -3.35 -19.22
C ASP A 178 -0.76 -3.04 -17.89
N ASP A 179 0.57 -3.16 -17.88
CA ASP A 179 1.39 -2.80 -16.73
C ASP A 179 1.33 -1.28 -16.49
N PHE A 180 1.42 -0.88 -15.21
CA PHE A 180 1.50 0.54 -14.86
C PHE A 180 2.82 1.17 -15.32
N GLU A 181 2.71 2.29 -16.02
CA GLU A 181 3.85 3.06 -16.52
C GLU A 181 4.01 4.39 -15.77
N PRO A 182 5.25 4.81 -15.44
CA PRO A 182 5.50 6.04 -14.71
C PRO A 182 5.32 7.30 -15.57
N TYR A 183 4.73 8.34 -14.99
CA TYR A 183 4.52 9.66 -15.58
C TYR A 183 4.92 10.77 -14.60
N THR A 184 5.68 11.76 -15.07
CA THR A 184 6.07 12.91 -14.23
C THR A 184 4.91 13.86 -14.03
N ALA A 185 4.52 14.11 -12.79
CA ALA A 185 3.33 14.88 -12.47
C ALA A 185 3.65 16.33 -12.06
N ALA A 186 4.11 16.54 -10.82
CA ALA A 186 4.39 17.87 -10.28
C ALA A 186 5.84 18.01 -9.85
N THR A 187 6.43 19.20 -10.05
CA THR A 187 7.77 19.54 -9.55
C THR A 187 7.67 20.61 -8.47
N ILE A 188 8.27 20.33 -7.31
CA ILE A 188 8.42 21.27 -6.20
C ILE A 188 9.89 21.56 -5.93
N THR A 189 10.15 22.69 -5.29
CA THR A 189 11.47 23.03 -4.76
C THR A 189 11.47 22.84 -3.25
N VAL A 190 12.41 22.06 -2.74
CA VAL A 190 12.58 21.82 -1.30
C VAL A 190 12.88 23.13 -0.58
N THR A 191 12.18 23.35 0.52
CA THR A 191 12.36 24.48 1.44
C THR A 191 12.53 23.97 2.87
N ALA A 192 12.80 24.88 3.82
CA ALA A 192 12.83 24.54 5.24
C ALA A 192 11.49 24.00 5.77
N ASP A 193 10.38 24.33 5.10
CA ASP A 193 9.02 23.97 5.49
C ASP A 193 8.50 22.75 4.70
N THR A 194 9.30 22.16 3.81
CA THR A 194 8.87 21.02 2.99
C THR A 194 8.49 19.85 3.89
N ALA A 195 7.28 19.33 3.67
CA ALA A 195 6.69 18.31 4.51
C ALA A 195 5.95 17.26 3.69
N PHE A 196 6.04 16.02 4.19
CA PHE A 196 5.17 14.94 3.76
C PHE A 196 3.97 14.85 4.71
N GLY A 197 2.81 14.48 4.19
CA GLY A 197 1.64 14.22 5.00
C GLY A 197 0.44 13.83 4.18
N GLU A 198 -0.65 13.54 4.87
CA GLU A 198 -1.94 13.31 4.23
C GLU A 198 -2.46 14.60 3.58
N MET A 199 -3.02 14.46 2.39
CA MET A 199 -3.78 15.50 1.70
C MET A 199 -5.13 14.94 1.23
N PRO A 200 -6.17 15.77 1.12
CA PRO A 200 -7.44 15.35 0.54
C PRO A 200 -7.26 14.83 -0.88
N LEU A 201 -7.87 13.69 -1.16
CA LEU A 201 -7.99 13.17 -2.51
C LEU A 201 -8.97 14.03 -3.31
N PRO A 202 -8.71 14.28 -4.61
CA PRO A 202 -9.68 14.92 -5.49
C PRO A 202 -10.99 14.13 -5.60
N ASP A 203 -12.08 14.81 -5.94
CA ASP A 203 -13.33 14.13 -6.33
C ASP A 203 -13.07 13.13 -7.47
N GLY A 204 -13.63 11.93 -7.36
CA GLY A 204 -13.28 10.82 -8.23
C GLY A 204 -13.71 9.45 -7.68
N SER A 205 -13.48 8.41 -8.47
CA SER A 205 -13.71 7.03 -8.05
C SER A 205 -12.39 6.37 -7.69
N TYR A 206 -12.36 5.67 -6.56
CA TYR A 206 -11.18 4.98 -6.07
C TYR A 206 -11.51 3.51 -5.85
N SER A 207 -10.59 2.61 -6.21
CA SER A 207 -10.75 1.17 -6.04
C SER A 207 -9.66 0.67 -5.11
N MET A 208 -10.06 -0.07 -4.07
CA MET A 208 -9.17 -0.66 -3.08
C MET A 208 -9.35 -2.17 -3.05
N VAL A 209 -8.25 -2.89 -2.87
CA VAL A 209 -8.22 -4.35 -2.66
C VAL A 209 -7.38 -4.65 -1.43
N PHE A 210 -7.85 -5.53 -0.55
CA PHE A 210 -7.04 -6.03 0.56
C PHE A 210 -5.97 -6.99 0.02
N GLU A 211 -4.73 -6.78 0.44
CA GLU A 211 -3.59 -7.60 0.08
C GLU A 211 -3.17 -8.45 1.28
N MET A 212 -3.32 -9.77 1.15
CA MET A 212 -2.95 -10.74 2.17
C MET A 212 -1.62 -11.37 1.81
N ARG A 213 -0.69 -11.46 2.77
CA ARG A 213 0.62 -12.10 2.57
C ARG A 213 0.93 -13.11 3.67
N ASP A 214 1.47 -14.27 3.32
CA ASP A 214 2.01 -15.23 4.29
C ASP A 214 3.53 -15.15 4.45
N ALA A 215 4.07 -15.90 5.41
CA ALA A 215 5.52 -15.91 5.69
C ALA A 215 6.37 -16.58 4.58
N MET A 216 5.73 -17.21 3.59
CA MET A 216 6.37 -17.80 2.42
C MET A 216 6.32 -16.88 1.20
N ASP A 217 5.84 -15.64 1.38
CA ASP A 217 5.70 -14.63 0.32
C ASP A 217 4.66 -15.02 -0.75
N ASN A 218 3.65 -15.82 -0.38
CA ASN A 218 2.46 -15.98 -1.20
C ASN A 218 1.50 -14.82 -0.96
N TYR A 219 0.77 -14.43 -2.00
CA TYR A 219 -0.23 -13.36 -1.96
C TYR A 219 -1.62 -13.91 -2.29
N ALA A 220 -2.63 -13.27 -1.71
CA ALA A 220 -4.03 -13.40 -2.09
C ALA A 220 -4.68 -12.02 -2.00
N TYR A 221 -5.70 -11.80 -2.81
CA TYR A 221 -6.38 -10.52 -2.93
C TYR A 221 -7.87 -10.68 -2.62
N SER A 222 -8.49 -9.70 -1.99
CA SER A 222 -9.96 -9.67 -1.90
C SER A 222 -10.58 -9.27 -3.23
N ASP A 223 -11.90 -9.35 -3.33
CA ASP A 223 -12.63 -8.52 -4.30
C ASP A 223 -12.38 -7.03 -4.03
N ALA A 224 -12.61 -6.20 -5.05
CA ALA A 224 -12.43 -4.76 -4.94
C ALA A 224 -13.63 -4.09 -4.26
N VAL A 225 -13.33 -3.06 -3.47
CA VAL A 225 -14.31 -2.06 -3.01
C VAL A 225 -14.07 -0.74 -3.74
N THR A 226 -15.16 -0.10 -4.16
CA THR A 226 -15.14 1.21 -4.82
C THR A 226 -15.58 2.31 -3.85
N PHE A 227 -14.86 3.43 -3.83
CA PHE A 227 -15.18 4.65 -3.10
C PHE A 227 -15.38 5.80 -4.08
N ASP A 228 -16.62 6.26 -4.25
CA ASP A 228 -16.95 7.44 -5.04
C ASP A 228 -16.94 8.69 -4.15
N CYS A 229 -15.96 9.56 -4.36
CA CYS A 229 -15.75 10.80 -3.64
C CYS A 229 -16.32 11.98 -4.42
N ALA A 230 -17.27 12.72 -3.84
CA ALA A 230 -17.82 13.92 -4.45
C ALA A 230 -18.19 14.97 -3.40
N GLY A 231 -17.59 16.16 -3.49
CA GLY A 231 -17.93 17.28 -2.60
C GLY A 231 -17.70 16.99 -1.11
N GLY A 232 -16.76 16.09 -0.79
CA GLY A 232 -16.46 15.64 0.58
C GLY A 232 -17.38 14.53 1.10
N GLU A 233 -18.31 14.02 0.30
CA GLU A 233 -19.07 12.79 0.58
C GLU A 233 -18.36 11.59 -0.07
N ILE A 234 -18.42 10.43 0.60
CA ILE A 234 -17.86 9.16 0.13
C ILE A 234 -19.01 8.16 0.05
N ILE A 235 -19.20 7.54 -1.12
CA ILE A 235 -20.14 6.44 -1.33
C ILE A 235 -19.34 5.17 -1.58
N THR A 236 -19.52 4.17 -0.73
CA THR A 236 -18.83 2.89 -0.82
C THR A 236 -19.70 1.84 -1.49
N THR A 237 -19.12 1.09 -2.42
CA THR A 237 -19.77 -0.01 -3.14
C THR A 237 -18.87 -1.25 -3.12
N VAL A 238 -19.42 -2.37 -2.66
CA VAL A 238 -18.84 -3.71 -2.87
C VAL A 238 -19.66 -4.43 -3.93
N TYR A 239 -19.02 -5.25 -4.75
CA TYR A 239 -19.71 -6.04 -5.77
C TYR A 239 -19.99 -7.43 -5.20
N GLU A 240 -21.25 -7.84 -5.21
CA GLU A 240 -21.64 -9.25 -4.97
C GLU A 240 -21.67 -9.98 -6.32
N ASP A 241 -21.11 -11.18 -6.37
CA ASP A 241 -21.20 -12.13 -7.50
C ASP A 241 -22.65 -12.56 -7.85
#